data_AF-A0A8H5HQC9-F1
#
_entry.id   AF-A0A8H5HQC9-F1
#
_cell.length_a   1.000
_cell.length_b   1.000
_cell.length_c   1.000
_cell.angle_alpha   90.00
_cell.angle_beta   90.00
_cell.angle_gamma   90.00
#
_symmetry.space_group_name_H-M   'P 1'
#
loop_
_entity.id
_entity.type
_entity.pdbx_description
1 polymer ?
#
loop_
_entity_poly.entity_id
_entity_poly.type
_entity_poly.pdbx_seq_one_letter_code
_entity_poly.pdbx_strand_id
1 'polypeptide(L)'
;MSQPSPATPQAEIIQLRSRHFFSVPLSLSRFQRRWFLTFPRTYGLPDPDSQRIVCLLNSPDFSATDQHAHRHFWLNPSCRSQRYNPSDSTTKFATLSPLHLLLDSESPVARLTGRIRAERSNDPHDGGKQIACYEVEVMAPNEGLLRQCYYCLSWEGRGAAKTRFSSSGSSDVYWCSSCQEAGWVQSAIRRLRVQDILPWSDVDECPKDNLYSPNKLISTA
;
A
#
# COMPACT_ATOMS: atom_id res chain seq x y z
N MET A 1 -33.50 8.97 -28.12
CA MET A 1 -33.45 8.86 -26.65
C MET A 1 -32.50 7.71 -26.32
N SER A 2 -31.25 8.01 -25.98
CA SER A 2 -30.24 7.00 -25.68
C SER A 2 -30.40 6.57 -24.22
N GLN A 3 -30.65 5.29 -23.98
CA GLN A 3 -30.70 4.74 -22.62
C GLN A 3 -29.34 4.95 -21.94
N PRO A 4 -29.31 5.38 -20.66
CA PRO A 4 -28.07 5.38 -19.90
C PRO A 4 -27.63 3.93 -19.69
N SER A 5 -26.41 3.62 -20.14
CA SER A 5 -25.75 2.33 -19.87
C SER A 5 -25.76 2.04 -18.38
N PRO A 6 -25.97 0.77 -17.94
CA PRO A 6 -25.91 0.42 -16.53
C PRO A 6 -24.52 0.79 -16.00
N ALA A 7 -24.49 1.66 -14.98
CA ALA A 7 -23.25 2.05 -14.32
C ALA A 7 -22.61 0.79 -13.75
N THR A 8 -21.49 0.36 -14.34
CA THR A 8 -20.69 -0.74 -13.80
C THR A 8 -20.32 -0.36 -12.36
N PRO A 9 -20.63 -1.19 -11.35
CA PRO A 9 -20.25 -0.90 -9.98
C PRO A 9 -18.74 -0.71 -9.94
N GLN A 10 -18.29 0.47 -9.51
CA GLN A 10 -16.87 0.74 -9.37
C GLN A 10 -16.30 -0.16 -8.27
N ALA A 11 -15.23 -0.88 -8.59
CA ALA A 11 -14.60 -1.79 -7.63
C ALA A 11 -14.14 -1.03 -6.39
N GLU A 12 -14.54 -1.51 -5.21
CA GLU A 12 -14.16 -0.91 -3.93
C GLU A 12 -12.72 -1.24 -3.53
N ILE A 13 -12.11 -0.36 -2.72
CA ILE A 13 -10.80 -0.64 -2.10
C ILE A 13 -10.97 -1.80 -1.13
N ILE A 14 -10.22 -2.87 -1.34
CA ILE A 14 -10.23 -4.03 -0.45
C ILE A 14 -9.49 -3.66 0.84
N GLN A 15 -10.19 -3.82 1.95
CA GLN A 15 -9.63 -3.67 3.28
C GLN A 15 -9.41 -5.04 3.90
N LEU A 16 -8.24 -5.21 4.49
CA LEU A 16 -7.91 -6.38 5.28
C LEU A 16 -7.81 -5.96 6.75
N ARG A 17 -8.31 -6.80 7.66
CA ARG A 17 -8.23 -6.60 9.10
C ARG A 17 -7.54 -7.79 9.69
N SER A 18 -6.54 -7.54 10.52
CA SER A 18 -5.82 -8.59 11.23
C SER A 18 -5.80 -8.26 12.72
N ARG A 19 -6.02 -9.27 13.54
CA ARG A 19 -5.88 -9.18 15.00
C ARG A 19 -4.47 -8.73 15.41
N HIS A 20 -3.47 -8.97 14.57
CA HIS A 20 -2.07 -8.60 14.78
C HIS A 20 -1.79 -7.11 14.55
N PHE A 21 -2.81 -6.33 14.20
CA PHE A 21 -2.76 -4.87 14.10
C PHE A 21 -3.99 -4.20 14.74
N PHE A 22 -4.44 -4.74 15.88
CA PHE A 22 -5.58 -4.20 16.63
C PHE A 22 -6.86 -4.03 15.78
N SER A 23 -7.01 -4.87 14.74
CA SER A 23 -8.09 -4.79 13.75
C SER A 23 -8.22 -3.44 13.03
N VAL A 24 -7.16 -2.62 13.04
CA VAL A 24 -7.08 -1.40 12.22
C VAL A 24 -7.11 -1.81 10.74
N PRO A 25 -7.97 -1.20 9.91
CA PRO A 25 -8.16 -1.61 8.52
C PRO A 25 -6.95 -1.25 7.65
N LEU A 26 -6.30 -2.26 7.11
CA LEU A 26 -5.15 -2.17 6.23
C LEU A 26 -5.57 -2.25 4.75
N SER A 27 -4.71 -1.73 3.88
CA SER A 27 -4.88 -1.82 2.42
C SER A 27 -3.56 -2.10 1.73
N LEU A 28 -3.62 -2.84 0.62
CA LEU A 28 -2.48 -3.09 -0.26
C LEU A 28 -2.38 -2.01 -1.33
N SER A 29 -1.15 -1.53 -1.56
CA SER A 29 -0.81 -0.64 -2.67
C SER A 29 0.36 -1.23 -3.46
N ARG A 30 0.47 -0.87 -4.74
CA ARG A 30 1.53 -1.36 -5.63
C ARG A 30 2.12 -0.23 -6.46
N PHE A 31 3.43 -0.26 -6.67
CA PHE A 31 4.14 0.59 -7.64
C PHE A 31 5.39 -0.10 -8.17
N GLN A 32 5.53 -0.21 -9.49
CA GLN A 32 6.74 -0.76 -10.13
C GLN A 32 7.17 -2.11 -9.52
N ARG A 33 6.24 -3.07 -9.43
CA ARG A 33 6.46 -4.42 -8.84
C ARG A 33 6.82 -4.42 -7.34
N ARG A 34 6.66 -3.29 -6.66
CA ARG A 34 6.79 -3.17 -5.20
C ARG A 34 5.41 -3.15 -4.56
N TRP A 35 5.27 -3.92 -3.49
CA TRP A 35 4.06 -4.05 -2.71
C TRP A 35 4.20 -3.35 -1.38
N PHE A 36 3.17 -2.64 -0.98
CA PHE A 36 3.14 -1.84 0.23
C PHE A 36 1.92 -2.21 1.04
N LEU A 37 2.12 -2.28 2.35
CA LEU A 37 1.02 -2.35 3.30
C LEU A 37 0.78 -0.95 3.86
N THR A 38 -0.48 -0.52 3.92
CA THR A 38 -0.85 0.85 4.33
C THR A 38 -1.99 0.84 5.33
N PHE A 39 -2.09 1.88 6.16
CA PHE A 39 -3.13 2.04 7.18
C PHE A 39 -3.62 3.51 7.26
N PRO A 40 -4.83 3.79 7.78
CA PRO A 40 -5.31 5.14 7.99
C PRO A 40 -4.72 5.68 9.30
N ARG A 41 -4.24 6.92 9.33
CA ARG A 41 -3.68 7.56 10.54
C ARG A 41 -4.76 7.89 11.58
N THR A 42 -6.03 7.91 11.21
CA THR A 42 -7.05 8.53 12.03
C THR A 42 -7.55 7.66 13.17
N TYR A 43 -6.98 7.90 14.35
CA TYR A 43 -7.71 7.76 15.60
C TYR A 43 -8.78 8.86 15.68
N GLY A 44 -10.03 8.52 15.36
CA GLY A 44 -11.21 9.30 15.75
C GLY A 44 -11.76 10.37 14.79
N LEU A 45 -11.18 10.61 13.61
CA LEU A 45 -11.74 11.56 12.61
C LEU A 45 -11.66 11.02 11.17
N PRO A 46 -12.66 11.24 10.30
CA PRO A 46 -12.65 10.73 8.93
C PRO A 46 -11.84 11.64 7.99
N ASP A 47 -10.51 11.56 8.04
CA ASP A 47 -9.66 12.17 6.99
C ASP A 47 -9.15 11.09 6.01
N PRO A 48 -9.70 11.02 4.78
CA PRO A 48 -9.25 10.08 3.75
C PRO A 48 -7.83 10.35 3.23
N ASP A 49 -7.27 11.55 3.44
CA ASP A 49 -5.90 11.89 3.04
C ASP A 49 -4.84 11.42 4.04
N SER A 50 -5.27 10.83 5.15
CA SER A 50 -4.42 10.47 6.28
C SER A 50 -3.80 9.07 6.18
N GLN A 51 -3.73 8.44 5.00
CA GLN A 51 -3.11 7.11 4.87
C GLN A 51 -1.58 7.17 5.08
N ARG A 52 -1.05 6.14 5.75
CA ARG A 52 0.38 5.93 6.00
C ARG A 52 0.84 4.58 5.48
N ILE A 53 2.09 4.50 5.04
CA ILE A 53 2.74 3.24 4.66
C ILE A 53 3.24 2.57 5.94
N VAL A 54 2.77 1.36 6.21
CA VAL A 54 3.27 0.50 7.30
C VAL A 54 4.67 0.01 6.94
N CYS A 55 4.80 -0.62 5.77
CA CYS A 55 6.07 -1.17 5.29
C CYS A 55 6.05 -1.43 3.79
N LEU A 56 7.24 -1.49 3.21
CA LEU A 56 7.50 -2.14 1.93
C LEU A 56 7.58 -3.65 2.16
N LEU A 57 6.89 -4.44 1.35
CA LEU A 57 6.78 -5.90 1.52
C LEU A 57 7.85 -6.68 0.75
N ASN A 58 8.42 -6.12 -0.32
CA ASN A 58 9.36 -6.81 -1.17
C ASN A 58 10.37 -5.88 -1.85
N SER A 59 11.49 -6.47 -2.24
CA SER A 59 12.34 -5.95 -3.32
C SER A 59 11.75 -6.37 -4.67
N PRO A 60 11.73 -5.50 -5.69
CA PRO A 60 11.20 -5.86 -7.00
C PRO A 60 12.05 -6.93 -7.67
N ASP A 61 11.41 -8.01 -8.12
CA ASP A 61 12.07 -9.08 -8.88
C ASP A 61 11.93 -8.79 -10.38
N PHE A 62 13.04 -8.36 -10.99
CA PHE A 62 13.09 -8.05 -12.42
C PHE A 62 13.31 -9.28 -13.32
N SER A 63 13.64 -10.43 -12.73
CA SER A 63 13.77 -11.69 -13.48
C SER A 63 12.41 -12.33 -13.78
N ALA A 64 11.40 -12.04 -12.95
CA ALA A 64 10.03 -12.48 -13.17
C ALA A 64 9.38 -11.74 -14.35
N THR A 65 8.48 -12.44 -15.06
CA THR A 65 7.63 -11.82 -16.09
C THR A 65 6.72 -10.78 -15.45
N ASP A 66 6.33 -9.76 -16.24
CA ASP A 66 5.40 -8.72 -15.73
C ASP A 66 4.13 -9.34 -15.18
N GLN A 67 3.52 -10.27 -15.93
CA GLN A 67 2.28 -10.93 -15.51
C GLN A 67 2.41 -11.65 -14.16
N HIS A 68 3.57 -12.29 -13.90
CA HIS A 68 3.82 -12.93 -12.61
C HIS A 68 3.99 -11.89 -11.50
N ALA A 69 4.85 -10.89 -11.71
CA ALA A 69 5.16 -9.83 -10.74
C ALA A 69 3.95 -8.94 -10.39
N HIS A 70 2.91 -8.93 -11.23
CA HIS A 70 1.66 -8.24 -10.96
C HIS A 70 0.84 -8.88 -9.83
N ARG A 71 1.03 -10.17 -9.56
CA ARG A 71 0.29 -10.90 -8.51
C ARG A 71 1.18 -11.58 -7.49
N HIS A 72 2.45 -11.76 -7.80
CA HIS A 72 3.37 -12.49 -6.95
C HIS A 72 4.52 -11.60 -6.52
N PHE A 73 4.96 -11.79 -5.29
CA PHE A 73 6.17 -11.17 -4.77
C PHE A 73 6.84 -12.07 -3.74
N TRP A 74 8.13 -11.85 -3.53
CA TRP A 74 8.89 -12.49 -2.47
C TRP A 74 8.87 -11.62 -1.23
N LEU A 75 8.32 -12.14 -0.13
CA LEU A 75 8.20 -11.37 1.09
C LEU A 75 9.58 -11.17 1.73
N ASN A 76 10.04 -9.93 1.70
CA ASN A 76 11.25 -9.44 2.34
C ASN A 76 10.98 -8.00 2.82
N PRO A 77 10.25 -7.85 3.93
CA PRO A 77 9.72 -6.55 4.32
C PRO A 77 10.83 -5.68 4.91
N SER A 78 10.66 -4.36 4.81
CA SER A 78 11.60 -3.38 5.38
C SER A 78 11.47 -3.19 6.90
N CYS A 79 10.76 -4.09 7.58
CA CYS A 79 10.52 -4.06 9.01
C CYS A 79 10.62 -5.47 9.59
N ARG A 80 10.68 -5.55 10.91
CA ARG A 80 10.90 -6.82 11.61
C ARG A 80 9.83 -7.84 11.28
N SER A 81 10.23 -8.90 10.58
CA SER A 81 9.36 -10.03 10.27
C SER A 81 9.67 -11.22 11.17
N GLN A 82 8.62 -11.91 11.60
CA GLN A 82 8.76 -13.21 12.26
C GLN A 82 8.61 -14.34 11.24
N ARG A 83 9.14 -15.52 11.59
CA ARG A 83 8.81 -16.73 10.85
C ARG A 83 7.32 -17.00 11.00
N TYR A 84 6.66 -17.36 9.91
CA TYR A 84 5.26 -17.73 9.94
C TYR A 84 5.10 -19.09 10.60
N ASN A 85 4.25 -19.15 11.62
CA ASN A 85 3.80 -20.41 12.20
C ASN A 85 2.28 -20.35 12.40
N PRO A 86 1.48 -20.98 11.51
CA PRO A 86 0.02 -20.91 11.60
C PRO A 86 -0.53 -21.64 12.83
N SER A 87 0.26 -22.52 13.46
CA SER A 87 -0.15 -23.25 14.67
C SER A 87 0.19 -22.50 15.96
N ASP A 88 0.92 -21.39 15.88
CA ASP A 88 1.32 -20.62 17.05
C ASP A 88 0.25 -19.57 17.39
N SER A 89 -0.64 -19.93 18.31
CA SER A 89 -1.64 -19.01 18.87
C SER A 89 -1.08 -18.07 19.94
N THR A 90 0.20 -18.22 20.31
CA THR A 90 0.82 -17.57 21.49
C THR A 90 1.76 -16.42 21.15
N THR A 91 1.93 -16.09 19.87
CA THR A 91 2.86 -15.06 19.38
C THR A 91 2.43 -13.65 19.79
N LYS A 92 2.74 -13.30 21.03
CA LYS A 92 2.76 -11.91 21.56
C LYS A 92 3.64 -10.98 20.73
N PHE A 93 4.49 -11.53 19.86
CA PHE A 93 5.42 -10.81 18.99
C PHE A 93 5.02 -10.79 17.50
N ALA A 94 3.86 -11.33 17.13
CA ALA A 94 3.33 -11.22 15.76
C ALA A 94 2.74 -9.83 15.46
N THR A 95 2.63 -8.97 16.47
CA THR A 95 2.19 -7.58 16.33
C THR A 95 3.03 -6.88 15.26
N LEU A 96 2.37 -6.33 14.24
CA LEU A 96 3.00 -5.70 13.07
C LEU A 96 3.75 -6.62 12.09
N SER A 97 3.78 -7.94 12.29
CA SER A 97 4.46 -8.84 11.35
C SER A 97 3.72 -8.87 10.01
N PRO A 98 4.32 -8.40 8.90
CA PRO A 98 3.58 -8.25 7.62
C PRO A 98 3.00 -9.57 7.10
N LEU A 99 3.69 -10.68 7.37
CA LEU A 99 3.25 -12.02 7.00
C LEU A 99 1.96 -12.42 7.73
N HIS A 100 1.87 -12.18 9.04
CA HIS A 100 0.65 -12.42 9.83
C HIS A 100 -0.46 -11.41 9.50
N LEU A 101 -0.10 -10.18 9.16
CA LEU A 101 -1.07 -9.18 8.71
C LEU A 101 -1.77 -9.59 7.41
N LEU A 102 -1.03 -10.19 6.48
CA LEU A 102 -1.57 -10.65 5.20
C LEU A 102 -2.33 -11.97 5.33
N LEU A 103 -1.72 -12.98 5.96
CA LEU A 103 -2.22 -14.35 5.96
C LEU A 103 -3.30 -14.61 7.01
N ASP A 104 -3.24 -13.96 8.17
CA ASP A 104 -4.24 -14.10 9.25
C ASP A 104 -5.30 -12.99 9.18
N SER A 105 -5.49 -12.39 8.00
CA SER A 105 -6.53 -11.40 7.79
C SER A 105 -7.92 -12.04 7.70
N GLU A 106 -8.93 -11.37 8.26
CA GLU A 106 -10.34 -11.80 8.20
C GLU A 106 -10.82 -12.01 6.75
N SER A 107 -10.34 -11.15 5.84
CA SER A 107 -10.58 -11.23 4.42
C SER A 107 -9.29 -11.65 3.71
N PRO A 108 -9.17 -12.88 3.21
CA PRO A 108 -7.92 -13.37 2.67
C PRO A 108 -7.59 -12.63 1.37
N VAL A 109 -6.62 -11.73 1.43
CA VAL A 109 -6.15 -10.95 0.25
C VAL A 109 -4.90 -11.54 -0.39
N ALA A 110 -4.24 -12.45 0.30
CA ALA A 110 -3.00 -13.07 -0.13
C ALA A 110 -2.89 -14.50 0.40
N ARG A 111 -2.09 -15.33 -0.27
CA ARG A 111 -1.77 -16.69 0.14
C ARG A 111 -0.32 -17.02 -0.15
N LEU A 112 0.22 -18.01 0.57
CA LEU A 112 1.53 -18.57 0.27
C LEU A 112 1.45 -19.52 -0.93
N THR A 113 2.45 -19.47 -1.81
CA THR A 113 2.57 -20.44 -2.92
C THR A 113 3.29 -21.72 -2.50
N GLY A 114 3.99 -21.69 -1.37
CA GLY A 114 4.86 -22.77 -0.89
C GLY A 114 6.30 -22.69 -1.41
N ARG A 115 6.61 -21.75 -2.32
CA ARG A 115 8.00 -21.51 -2.74
C ARG A 115 8.75 -20.68 -1.72
N ILE A 116 10.00 -21.06 -1.49
CA ILE A 116 10.88 -20.42 -0.51
C ILE A 116 12.24 -20.18 -1.18
N ARG A 117 12.84 -19.01 -0.93
CA ARG A 117 14.22 -18.72 -1.30
C ARG A 117 14.96 -18.02 -0.17
N ALA A 118 16.28 -17.99 -0.25
CA ALA A 118 17.11 -17.27 0.71
C ALA A 118 17.49 -15.89 0.16
N GLU A 119 17.28 -14.84 0.94
CA GLU A 119 17.69 -13.46 0.61
C GLU A 119 18.35 -12.78 1.81
N ARG A 120 19.00 -11.63 1.57
CA ARG A 120 19.41 -10.74 2.66
C ARG A 120 18.21 -9.93 3.15
N SER A 121 18.06 -9.80 4.46
CA SER A 121 16.99 -9.01 5.08
C SER A 121 17.06 -7.55 4.65
N ASN A 122 15.91 -6.98 4.30
CA ASN A 122 15.73 -5.56 4.03
C ASN A 122 15.56 -4.73 5.32
N ASP A 123 15.39 -5.37 6.48
CA ASP A 123 15.32 -4.69 7.76
C ASP A 123 16.71 -4.13 8.14
N PRO A 124 16.86 -2.80 8.34
CA PRO A 124 18.14 -2.21 8.74
C PRO A 124 18.67 -2.77 10.07
N HIS A 125 17.80 -3.26 10.95
CA HIS A 125 18.19 -3.83 12.24
C HIS A 125 18.77 -5.25 12.15
N ASP A 126 18.52 -5.96 11.04
CA ASP A 126 19.03 -7.32 10.83
C ASP A 126 20.45 -7.35 10.26
N GLY A 127 21.02 -6.19 9.89
CA GLY A 127 22.39 -6.09 9.37
C GLY A 127 22.63 -6.91 8.10
N GLY A 128 21.59 -7.12 7.27
CA GLY A 128 21.69 -7.91 6.04
C GLY A 128 21.79 -9.42 6.26
N LYS A 129 21.37 -9.93 7.43
CA LYS A 129 21.27 -11.35 7.73
C LYS A 129 20.51 -12.11 6.65
N GLN A 130 20.94 -13.34 6.36
CA GLN A 130 20.23 -14.22 5.45
C GLN A 130 18.92 -14.71 6.10
N ILE A 131 17.80 -14.48 5.41
CA ILE A 131 16.45 -14.87 5.83
C ILE A 131 15.80 -15.75 4.78
N ALA A 132 14.80 -16.53 5.19
CA ALA A 132 13.93 -17.26 4.28
C ALA A 132 12.80 -16.33 3.82
N CYS A 133 12.71 -16.11 2.52
CA CYS A 133 11.65 -15.35 1.86
C CYS A 133 10.63 -16.31 1.26
N TYR A 134 9.37 -16.07 1.57
CA TYR A 134 8.24 -16.84 1.04
C TYR A 134 7.66 -16.11 -0.17
N GLU A 135 7.35 -16.85 -1.23
CA GLU A 135 6.58 -16.29 -2.34
C GLU A 135 5.11 -16.18 -1.91
N VAL A 136 4.57 -14.97 -2.07
CA VAL A 136 3.20 -14.59 -1.74
C VAL A 136 2.47 -14.29 -3.04
N GLU A 137 1.28 -14.85 -3.18
CA GLU A 137 0.33 -14.54 -4.25
C GLU A 137 -0.78 -13.65 -3.70
N VAL A 138 -0.98 -12.50 -4.34
CA VAL A 138 -2.06 -11.56 -4.05
C VAL A 138 -3.29 -11.98 -4.83
N MET A 139 -4.33 -12.32 -4.07
CA MET A 139 -5.64 -12.74 -4.61
C MET A 139 -6.54 -11.53 -4.88
N ALA A 140 -6.26 -10.39 -4.25
CA ALA A 140 -6.98 -9.15 -4.48
C ALA A 140 -6.83 -8.69 -5.96
N PRO A 141 -7.93 -8.36 -6.65
CA PRO A 141 -7.87 -7.76 -7.99
C PRO A 141 -7.14 -6.40 -7.97
N ASN A 142 -6.53 -6.02 -9.10
CA ASN A 142 -5.81 -4.74 -9.23
C ASN A 142 -6.72 -3.53 -8.95
N GLU A 143 -8.01 -3.66 -9.30
CA GLU A 143 -9.03 -2.66 -9.08
C GLU A 143 -9.36 -2.48 -7.60
N GLY A 144 -9.05 -3.47 -6.75
CA GLY A 144 -9.23 -3.40 -5.30
C GLY A 144 -8.03 -2.84 -4.53
N LEU A 145 -6.90 -2.58 -5.21
CA LEU A 145 -5.71 -1.99 -4.58
C LEU A 145 -5.90 -0.51 -4.29
N LEU A 146 -5.34 -0.05 -3.18
CA LEU A 146 -5.33 1.38 -2.84
C LEU A 146 -4.34 2.12 -3.73
N ARG A 147 -4.76 3.28 -4.25
CA ARG A 147 -3.96 4.12 -5.17
C ARG A 147 -3.56 5.42 -4.50
N GLN A 148 -2.41 5.94 -4.91
CA GLN A 148 -1.96 7.29 -4.57
C GLN A 148 -1.94 8.14 -5.84
N CYS A 149 -2.38 9.39 -5.79
CA CYS A 149 -2.24 10.30 -6.93
C CYS A 149 -0.77 10.66 -7.14
N TYR A 150 -0.26 10.51 -8.36
CA TYR A 150 1.12 10.84 -8.71
C TYR A 150 1.48 12.32 -8.51
N TYR A 151 0.52 13.22 -8.73
CA TYR A 151 0.79 14.66 -8.70
C TYR A 151 0.66 15.26 -7.31
N CYS A 152 -0.47 15.05 -6.63
CA CYS A 152 -0.74 15.66 -5.33
C CYS A 152 -0.41 14.75 -4.13
N LEU A 153 -0.05 13.48 -4.39
CA LEU A 153 0.23 12.46 -3.38
C LEU A 153 -0.95 12.15 -2.44
N SER A 154 -2.16 12.61 -2.78
CA SER A 154 -3.37 12.24 -2.05
C SER A 154 -3.63 10.75 -2.21
N TRP A 155 -4.09 10.11 -1.15
CA TRP A 155 -4.55 8.74 -1.23
C TRP A 155 -5.99 8.69 -1.71
N GLU A 156 -6.34 7.61 -2.37
CA GLU A 156 -7.71 7.39 -2.81
C GLU A 156 -8.63 7.23 -1.59
N GLY A 157 -9.72 8.02 -1.56
CA GLY A 157 -10.62 8.03 -0.42
C GLY A 157 -11.36 6.71 -0.27
N ARG A 158 -11.54 6.27 0.99
CA ARG A 158 -12.27 5.05 1.33
C ARG A 158 -13.78 5.22 1.11
N GLY A 159 -14.43 4.21 0.51
CA GLY A 159 -15.89 4.07 0.44
C GLY A 159 -16.47 3.77 -0.95
N ALA A 160 -17.60 3.08 -0.98
CA ALA A 160 -18.35 2.60 -2.17
C ALA A 160 -18.74 3.70 -3.19
N ALA A 161 -18.81 4.96 -2.75
CA ALA A 161 -19.35 6.07 -3.53
C ALA A 161 -18.28 7.04 -4.08
N LYS A 162 -16.98 6.71 -3.97
CA LYS A 162 -15.90 7.60 -4.44
C LYS A 162 -15.31 7.10 -5.75
N THR A 163 -15.24 8.01 -6.72
CA THR A 163 -14.65 7.78 -8.04
C THR A 163 -13.23 7.27 -7.91
N ARG A 164 -12.96 6.10 -8.52
CA ARG A 164 -11.61 5.54 -8.54
C ARG A 164 -10.63 6.46 -9.28
N PHE A 165 -9.37 6.50 -8.84
CA PHE A 165 -8.34 7.26 -9.55
C PHE A 165 -8.05 6.62 -10.90
N SER A 166 -7.99 7.47 -11.93
CA SER A 166 -7.74 7.08 -13.31
C SER A 166 -6.29 6.61 -13.48
N SER A 167 -6.08 5.58 -14.30
CA SER A 167 -4.77 5.02 -14.62
C SER A 167 -4.21 5.56 -15.92
N SER A 168 -2.88 5.67 -16.02
CA SER A 168 -2.18 6.12 -17.24
C SER A 168 -1.98 5.05 -18.32
N GLY A 169 -2.72 3.94 -18.26
CA GLY A 169 -2.50 2.76 -19.09
C GLY A 169 -1.91 1.63 -18.27
N SER A 170 -0.92 0.90 -18.81
CA SER A 170 -0.34 -0.31 -18.19
C SER A 170 0.62 -0.04 -17.02
N SER A 171 0.82 1.22 -16.63
CA SER A 171 1.73 1.56 -15.53
C SER A 171 0.96 1.76 -14.22
N ASP A 172 1.54 1.38 -13.09
CA ASP A 172 1.02 1.59 -11.72
C ASP A 172 0.99 3.08 -11.30
N VAL A 173 0.63 3.96 -12.22
CA VAL A 173 0.59 5.41 -12.04
C VAL A 173 -0.85 5.88 -12.17
N TYR A 174 -1.30 6.60 -11.15
CA TYR A 174 -2.70 7.01 -11.01
C TYR A 174 -2.82 8.50 -10.74
N TRP A 175 -3.93 9.10 -11.12
CA TRP A 175 -4.25 10.50 -10.79
C TRP A 175 -5.70 10.65 -10.33
N CYS A 176 -5.93 11.58 -9.39
CA CYS A 176 -7.26 11.95 -8.94
C CYS A 176 -7.98 12.82 -9.99
N SER A 177 -9.31 12.88 -9.94
CA SER A 177 -10.13 13.69 -10.86
C SER A 177 -9.70 15.16 -10.88
N SER A 178 -9.42 15.74 -9.72
CA SER A 178 -8.96 17.14 -9.60
C SER A 178 -7.64 17.39 -10.34
N CYS A 179 -6.67 16.46 -10.27
CA CYS A 179 -5.42 16.59 -11.01
C CYS A 179 -5.57 16.25 -12.50
N GLN A 180 -6.52 15.39 -12.84
CA GLN A 180 -6.85 15.09 -14.23
C GLN A 180 -7.42 16.31 -14.94
N GLU A 181 -8.38 16.99 -14.31
CA GLU A 181 -9.07 18.16 -14.84
C GLU A 181 -8.15 19.39 -14.93
N ALA A 182 -7.27 19.60 -13.96
CA ALA A 182 -6.35 20.74 -13.95
C ALA A 182 -5.19 20.61 -14.94
N GLY A 183 -4.92 19.40 -15.45
CA GLY A 183 -3.74 19.08 -16.24
C GLY A 183 -2.44 19.04 -15.41
N TRP A 184 -1.37 18.52 -16.02
CA TRP A 184 -0.11 18.23 -15.32
C TRP A 184 0.55 19.48 -14.71
N VAL A 185 0.65 20.56 -15.48
CA VAL A 185 1.38 21.78 -15.09
C VAL A 185 0.74 22.45 -13.88
N GLN A 186 -0.59 22.59 -13.85
CA GLN A 186 -1.27 23.23 -12.71
C GLN A 186 -1.31 22.32 -11.47
N SER A 187 -1.35 21.01 -11.66
CA SER A 187 -1.33 20.03 -10.56
C SER A 187 0.00 20.04 -9.79
N ALA A 188 1.12 20.19 -10.48
CA ALA A 188 2.43 20.35 -9.86
C ALA A 188 2.56 21.68 -9.08
N ILE A 189 1.95 22.76 -9.58
CA ILE A 189 1.96 24.08 -8.92
C ILE A 189 1.06 24.11 -7.68
N ARG A 190 -0.09 23.40 -7.68
CA ARG A 190 -0.95 23.26 -6.49
C ARG A 190 -0.22 22.62 -5.31
N ARG A 191 0.76 21.73 -5.56
CA ARG A 191 1.60 21.12 -4.53
C ARG A 191 2.39 22.15 -3.73
N LEU A 192 2.86 23.21 -4.38
CA LEU A 192 3.59 24.30 -3.74
C LEU A 192 2.63 25.19 -2.94
N ARG A 193 1.49 25.59 -3.53
CA ARG A 193 0.58 26.57 -2.90
C ARG A 193 -0.17 26.06 -1.67
N VAL A 194 -0.43 24.76 -1.54
CA VAL A 194 -1.12 24.23 -0.33
C VAL A 194 -0.21 24.33 0.90
N GLN A 195 1.12 24.35 0.73
CA GLN A 195 2.06 24.60 1.83
C GLN A 195 2.04 26.06 2.30
N ASP A 196 1.64 27.00 1.44
CA ASP A 196 1.71 28.44 1.72
C ASP A 196 0.43 29.03 2.38
N ILE A 197 -0.70 28.32 2.36
CA ILE A 197 -2.02 28.91 2.72
C ILE A 197 -2.42 28.62 4.19
N LEU A 198 -1.78 27.68 4.88
CA LEU A 198 -2.10 27.34 6.28
C LEU A 198 -0.86 27.47 7.19
N PRO A 199 -0.51 28.70 7.62
CA PRO A 199 0.69 28.95 8.44
C PRO A 199 0.55 28.52 9.91
N TRP A 200 -0.58 27.92 10.30
CA TRP A 200 -0.87 27.48 11.67
C TRP A 200 -0.73 25.97 11.87
N SER A 201 -0.35 25.23 10.83
CA SER A 201 0.10 23.85 11.01
C SER A 201 1.58 23.87 11.38
N ASP A 202 1.89 24.07 12.67
CA ASP A 202 3.13 23.60 13.31
C ASP A 202 3.14 22.05 13.26
N VAL A 203 3.10 21.52 12.05
CA VAL A 203 3.34 20.13 11.75
C VAL A 203 4.76 20.12 11.25
N ASP A 204 5.70 20.08 12.20
CA ASP A 204 7.03 19.57 11.96
C ASP A 204 6.90 18.37 11.01
N GLU A 205 7.58 18.52 9.88
CA GLU A 205 7.40 17.80 8.64
C GLU A 205 7.43 16.28 8.85
N CYS A 206 6.26 15.66 9.03
CA CYS A 206 6.11 14.27 8.60
C CYS A 206 5.96 14.32 7.07
N PRO A 207 6.97 13.96 6.27
CA PRO A 207 6.82 13.93 4.82
C PRO A 207 5.62 13.03 4.49
N LYS A 208 4.70 13.52 3.64
CA LYS A 208 3.63 12.67 3.13
C LYS A 208 4.27 11.40 2.54
N ASP A 209 3.82 10.25 3.02
CA ASP A 209 4.33 8.97 2.53
C ASP A 209 4.18 8.94 1.00
N ASN A 210 5.29 8.71 0.31
CA ASN A 210 5.37 8.81 -1.12
C ASN A 210 5.68 7.44 -1.72
N LEU A 211 4.65 6.79 -2.25
CA LEU A 211 4.74 5.52 -2.97
C LEU A 211 5.74 5.58 -4.14
N TYR A 212 5.88 6.76 -4.75
CA TYR A 212 6.73 7.04 -5.91
C TYR A 212 8.18 7.41 -5.55
N SER A 213 8.47 7.64 -4.25
CA SER A 213 9.83 7.93 -3.76
C SER A 213 10.19 7.00 -2.60
N PRO A 214 10.47 5.72 -2.88
CA PRO A 214 10.66 4.70 -1.85
C PRO A 214 11.91 4.89 -0.98
N ASN A 215 12.83 5.78 -1.34
CA ASN A 215 14.04 6.07 -0.55
C ASN A 215 13.75 6.91 0.72
N LYS A 216 12.50 7.34 0.95
CA LYS A 216 12.04 8.07 2.15
C LYS A 216 10.84 7.38 2.81
N LEU A 217 10.84 6.05 2.89
CA LEU A 217 9.86 5.37 3.73
C LEU A 217 10.23 5.64 5.19
N ILE A 218 9.25 6.12 5.97
CA ILE A 218 9.43 6.45 7.38
C ILE A 218 9.79 5.16 8.11
N SER A 219 11.08 5.03 8.44
CA SER A 219 11.56 4.11 9.44
C SER A 219 10.75 4.37 10.70
N THR A 220 9.90 3.43 11.10
CA THR A 220 9.34 3.43 12.45
C THR A 220 10.52 3.20 13.39
N ALA A 221 11.14 4.31 13.82
CA ALA A 221 11.91 4.35 15.05
C ALA A 221 11.00 4.03 16.24
#